data_AF-A0A484XHN8-F1
#
_entry.id   AF-A0A484XHN8-F1
#
_cell.length_a   1.000
_cell.length_b   1.000
_cell.length_c   1.000
_cell.angle_alpha   90.00
_cell.angle_beta   90.00
_cell.angle_gamma   90.00
#
_symmetry.space_group_name_H-M   'P 1'
#
loop_
_entity.id
_entity.type
_entity.pdbx_description
1 polymer ?
#
loop_
_entity_poly.entity_id
_entity_poly.type
_entity_poly.pdbx_seq_one_letter_code
_entity_poly.pdbx_strand_id
1 'polypeptide(L)' 'MRVALELPFTEHCWPFGPEFDVFKVGGKIFMLVAVAHGRPHVSLKSDPEKSLLNQQIYRGVEPGLSPE' A
#
# COMPACT_ATOMS: atom_id res chain seq x y z
N MET A 1 -4.76 -3.69 -9.98
CA MET A 1 -3.35 -3.46 -9.61
C MET A 1 -2.37 -3.54 -10.78
N ARG A 2 -2.81 -3.29 -12.03
CA ARG A 2 -1.93 -3.43 -13.22
C ARG A 2 -0.70 -2.51 -13.17
N VAL A 3 -0.88 -1.29 -12.68
CA VAL A 3 0.19 -0.28 -12.57
C VAL A 3 1.36 -0.75 -11.71
N ALA A 4 1.12 -1.49 -10.62
CA ALA A 4 2.20 -1.99 -9.77
C ALA A 4 3.06 -3.04 -10.52
N LEU A 5 2.42 -3.91 -11.30
CA LEU A 5 3.08 -4.95 -12.09
C LEU A 5 3.87 -4.41 -13.28
N GLU A 6 3.60 -3.18 -13.71
CA GLU A 6 4.36 -2.50 -14.77
C GLU A 6 5.70 -1.93 -14.24
N LEU A 7 5.89 -1.85 -12.92
CA LEU A 7 7.16 -1.41 -12.35
C LEU A 7 8.22 -2.53 -12.45
N PRO A 8 9.44 -2.23 -12.96
CA PRO A 8 10.49 -3.22 -13.11
C PRO A 8 10.81 -3.96 -11.80
N PHE A 9 11.02 -5.27 -11.90
CA PHE A 9 11.37 -6.15 -10.77
C PHE A 9 10.32 -6.19 -9.66
N THR A 10 9.06 -5.92 -10.00
CA THR A 10 7.95 -6.07 -9.06
C THR A 10 7.66 -7.53 -8.80
N GLU A 11 7.58 -7.88 -7.52
CA GLU A 11 7.12 -9.17 -7.02
C GLU A 11 5.78 -8.98 -6.31
N HIS A 12 4.81 -9.84 -6.62
CA HIS A 12 3.52 -9.92 -5.92
C HIS A 12 3.52 -11.16 -5.03
N CYS A 13 3.24 -10.99 -3.73
CA CYS A 13 3.29 -12.05 -2.73
C CYS A 13 2.31 -11.80 -1.58
N TRP A 14 2.13 -12.82 -0.73
CA TRP A 14 1.20 -12.81 0.42
C TRP A 14 1.92 -13.19 1.73
N PRO A 15 2.87 -12.36 2.21
CA PRO A 15 3.64 -12.67 3.42
C PRO A 15 2.83 -12.62 4.72
N PHE A 16 1.65 -11.96 4.70
CA PHE A 16 0.78 -11.76 5.88
C PHE A 16 -0.56 -12.50 5.75
N GLY A 17 -0.68 -13.42 4.79
CA GLY A 17 -1.93 -14.09 4.46
C GLY A 17 -2.53 -13.63 3.12
N PRO A 18 -3.45 -14.43 2.55
CA PRO A 18 -4.05 -14.17 1.24
C PRO A 18 -4.94 -12.91 1.19
N GLU A 19 -5.26 -12.33 2.34
CA GLU A 19 -6.06 -11.11 2.48
C GLU A 19 -5.25 -9.84 2.16
N PHE A 20 -3.92 -9.96 2.11
CA PHE A 20 -2.99 -8.86 1.90
C PHE A 20 -2.17 -9.07 0.62
N ASP A 21 -2.53 -8.36 -0.45
CA ASP A 21 -1.68 -8.33 -1.64
C ASP A 21 -0.50 -7.39 -1.39
N VAL A 22 0.71 -7.94 -1.36
CA VAL A 22 1.93 -7.18 -1.10
C VAL A 22 2.79 -7.12 -2.35
N PHE A 23 3.16 -5.91 -2.76
CA PHE A 23 4.04 -5.65 -3.89
C PHE A 23 5.40 -5.15 -3.40
N LYS A 24 6.47 -5.78 -3.90
CA LYS A 24 7.85 -5.52 -3.50
C LYS A 24 8.74 -5.28 -4.71
N VAL A 25 9.81 -4.51 -4.50
CA VAL A 25 10.95 -4.41 -5.43
C VAL A 25 12.22 -4.63 -4.62
N GLY A 26 13.06 -5.58 -5.05
CA GLY A 26 14.30 -5.92 -4.35
C GLY A 26 14.10 -6.30 -2.87
N GLY A 27 13.03 -7.05 -2.58
CA GLY A 27 12.66 -7.47 -1.23
C GLY A 27 12.00 -6.39 -0.35
N LYS A 28 11.87 -5.14 -0.82
CA LYS A 28 11.24 -4.04 -0.07
C LYS A 28 9.81 -3.80 -0.53
N ILE A 29 8.87 -3.78 0.42
CA ILE A 29 7.46 -3.46 0.16
C ILE A 29 7.32 -1.99 -0.26
N PHE A 30 6.55 -1.72 -1.30
CA PHE A 30 6.19 -0.36 -1.72
C PHE A 30 4.67 -0.13 -1.82
N MET A 31 3.89 -1.21 -1.97
CA MET A 31 2.43 -1.15 -2.01
C MET A 31 1.84 -2.36 -1.29
N LEU A 32 0.77 -2.12 -0.53
CA LEU A 32 -0.04 -3.13 0.13
C LEU A 32 -1.51 -2.86 -0.17
N VAL A 33 -2.26 -3.91 -0.47
CA VAL A 33 -3.71 -3.85 -0.70
C VAL A 33 -4.37 -4.81 0.26
N ALA A 34 -5.42 -4.34 0.94
CA ALA A 34 -6.16 -5.15 1.89
C ALA A 34 -7.61 -4.66 1.96
N VAL A 35 -8.49 -5.49 2.53
CA VAL A 35 -9.83 -5.05 2.95
C VAL A 35 -9.82 -4.88 4.46
N ALA A 36 -9.93 -3.65 4.94
CA ALA A 36 -10.05 -3.32 6.35
C ALA A 36 -11.44 -2.71 6.62
N HIS A 37 -12.10 -3.15 7.69
CA HIS A 37 -13.45 -2.71 8.05
C HIS A 37 -14.49 -2.77 6.89
N GLY A 38 -14.37 -3.78 6.02
CA GLY A 38 -15.24 -3.96 4.86
C GLY A 38 -14.99 -2.98 3.70
N ARG A 39 -13.89 -2.22 3.74
CA ARG A 39 -13.49 -1.26 2.70
C ARG A 39 -12.14 -1.64 2.12
N PRO A 40 -11.95 -1.53 0.79
CA PRO A 40 -10.65 -1.73 0.18
C PRO A 40 -9.71 -0.56 0.51
N HIS A 41 -8.53 -0.88 1.01
CA HIS A 41 -7.45 0.07 1.29
C HIS A 41 -6.21 -0.24 0.44
N VAL A 42 -5.51 0.81 0.03
CA VAL A 42 -4.22 0.73 -0.63
C VAL A 42 -3.24 1.59 0.16
N SER A 43 -2.23 0.96 0.76
CA SER A 43 -1.16 1.63 1.49
C SER A 43 0.06 1.82 0.61
N LEU A 44 0.54 3.06 0.53
CA LEU A 44 1.70 3.48 -0.28
C LEU A 44 2.69 4.24 0.58
N LYS A 45 3.97 4.16 0.22
CA LYS A 45 5.01 4.98 0.84
C LYS A 45 5.00 6.39 0.24
N SER A 46 5.12 7.40 1.10
CA SER A 46 5.21 8.82 0.72
C SER A 46 6.22 9.52 1.62
N ASP A 47 6.75 10.65 1.14
CA ASP A 47 7.49 11.59 1.99
C ASP A 47 6.59 12.03 3.17
N PRO A 48 7.11 12.12 4.41
CA PRO A 48 6.31 12.43 5.59
C PRO A 48 5.51 13.74 5.48
N GLU A 49 6.14 14.81 4.99
CA GLU A 49 5.50 16.12 4.83
C GLU A 49 4.34 16.07 3.81
N LYS A 50 4.54 15.37 2.68
CA LYS A 50 3.50 15.16 1.67
C LYS A 50 2.36 14.31 2.19
N SER A 51 2.66 13.29 3.00
CA SER A 51 1.66 12.43 3.61
C SER A 51 0.75 13.24 4.52
N LEU A 52 1.31 14.08 5.39
CA LEU A 52 0.55 14.96 6.28
C LEU A 52 -0.34 15.94 5.51
N LEU A 53 0.21 16.57 4.47
CA LEU A 53 -0.55 17.49 3.63
C LEU A 53 -1.71 16.79 2.92
N ASN A 54 -1.46 15.62 2.33
CA ASN A 54 -2.49 14.86 1.61
C ASN A 54 -3.62 14.40 2.54
N GLN A 55 -3.31 14.01 3.77
CA GLN A 55 -4.32 13.67 4.79
C GLN A 55 -5.20 14.88 5.17
N GLN A 56 -4.65 16.10 5.13
CA GLN A 56 -5.44 17.32 5.39
C GLN A 56 -6.34 17.71 4.21
N ILE A 57 -5.88 17.50 2.98
CA ILE A 57 -6.60 17.92 1.77
C ILE A 57 -7.63 16.86 1.33
N TYR A 58 -7.31 15.58 1.48
CA TYR A 58 -8.12 14.48 0.96
C TYR A 58 -8.65 13.62 2.11
N ARG A 59 -9.97 13.67 2.36
CA ARG A 59 -10.63 12.86 3.40
C ARG A 59 -10.46 11.35 3.24
N GLY A 60 -10.15 10.86 2.04
CA GLY A 60 -9.92 9.44 1.77
C GLY A 60 -8.47 8.98 1.96
N VAL A 61 -7.56 9.89 2.30
CA VAL A 61 -6.17 9.55 2.63
C VAL A 61 -6.05 9.42 4.13
N GLU A 62 -5.79 8.19 4.57
CA GLU A 62 -5.66 7.83 5.99
C GLU A 62 -4.21 7.45 6.29
N PRO A 63 -3.81 7.41 7.58
CA PRO A 63 -2.53 6.85 7.98
C PRO A 63 -2.32 5.43 7.43
N GLY A 64 -1.08 5.09 7.10
CA GLY A 64 -0.74 3.81 6.48
C GLY A 64 -1.13 2.61 7.34
N LEU A 65 -1.65 1.56 6.69
CA LEU A 65 -2.03 0.31 7.33
C LEU A 65 -0.80 -0.57 7.56
N SER A 66 -0.61 -1.00 8.81
CA SER A 66 0.39 -2.00 9.19
C SER A 66 -0.31 -3.33 9.43
N PRO A 67 -0.10 -4.36 8.58
CA PRO A 67 -0.48 -5.72 8.93
C PRO A 67 0.41 -6.19 10.11
N GLU A 68 -0.23 -6.73 11.14
CA GLU A 68 0.42 -7.36 12.29
C GLU A 68 0.84 -8.81 12.03
#